data_AF-A0A1Q7THN2-F1
#
_entry.id   AF-A0A1Q7THN2-F1
#
_cell.length_a   1.000
_cell.length_b   1.000
_cell.length_c   1.000
_cell.angle_alpha   90.00
_cell.angle_beta   90.00
_cell.angle_gamma   90.00
#
_symmetry.space_group_name_H-M   'P 1'
#
loop_
_entity.id
_entity.type
_entity.pdbx_description
1 polymer ?
#
loop_
_entity_poly.entity_id
_entity_poly.type
_entity_poly.pdbx_seq_one_letter_code
_entity_poly.pdbx_strand_id
1 'polypeptide(L)'
;MPLYMDIHNLPEGTTAEDVAKAHAKDMETQRKYGVEYTKYWVNEKAGKVFCLVHAPNAEAAQCVHREAHGLAAAKLIEIQPELVEGFLGGVETNSAGAVVLPDARADARDPGIRTVLFTDVVNSTTLTQSLGDEAALAILGVHDVIVRDALSALGGREVKHTGDGIMASFVSAAGAVRCAIQVQRELARHAQANPDRQLKVRVGAAAGEPVEQHNDLFGTTVQLASRLCGHAQPEQILVSNVIAELCLGKGLLFEDLGEVTLKGFGHPVRAHAAAWKQAAM
;
A
#
# COMPACT_ATOMS: atom_id res chain seq x y z
N MET A 1 1.35 6.24 -28.31
CA MET A 1 -0.06 6.41 -28.71
C MET A 1 -0.80 7.02 -27.53
N PRO A 2 -1.53 8.14 -27.70
CA PRO A 2 -2.28 8.78 -26.62
C PRO A 2 -3.19 7.79 -25.89
N LEU A 3 -3.40 8.01 -24.60
CA LEU A 3 -4.29 7.21 -23.77
C LEU A 3 -5.56 8.01 -23.49
N TYR A 4 -6.71 7.39 -23.67
CA TYR A 4 -8.01 7.99 -23.40
C TYR A 4 -8.76 7.17 -22.36
N MET A 5 -9.51 7.88 -21.52
CA MET A 5 -10.56 7.33 -20.68
C MET A 5 -11.89 7.53 -21.38
N ASP A 6 -12.49 6.43 -21.80
CA ASP A 6 -13.81 6.38 -22.39
C ASP A 6 -14.86 6.07 -21.31
N ILE A 7 -15.84 6.97 -21.16
CA ILE A 7 -16.88 6.88 -20.13
C ILE A 7 -18.24 6.70 -20.80
N HIS A 8 -18.92 5.61 -20.47
CA HIS A 8 -20.27 5.31 -20.93
C HIS A 8 -21.31 5.42 -19.80
N ASN A 9 -22.53 5.80 -20.17
CA ASN A 9 -23.71 5.64 -19.33
C ASN A 9 -24.38 4.32 -19.69
N LEU A 10 -24.61 3.47 -18.70
CA LEU A 10 -25.32 2.22 -18.88
C LEU A 10 -26.84 2.44 -18.76
N PRO A 11 -27.64 1.84 -19.65
CA PRO A 11 -29.07 1.70 -19.44
C PRO A 11 -29.38 0.98 -18.12
N GLU A 12 -30.49 1.33 -17.49
CA GLU A 12 -30.96 0.70 -16.27
C GLU A 12 -31.13 -0.82 -16.48
N GLY A 13 -30.58 -1.63 -15.57
CA GLY A 13 -30.59 -3.09 -15.65
C GLY A 13 -29.46 -3.72 -16.48
N THR A 14 -28.51 -2.94 -17.01
CA THR A 14 -27.31 -3.49 -17.68
C THR A 14 -26.37 -4.10 -16.66
N THR A 15 -25.97 -5.35 -16.87
CA THR A 15 -25.10 -6.10 -15.97
C THR A 15 -23.63 -5.99 -16.38
N ALA A 16 -22.70 -6.27 -15.45
CA ALA A 16 -21.27 -6.38 -15.77
C ALA A 16 -20.98 -7.43 -16.87
N GLU A 17 -21.79 -8.49 -16.97
CA GLU A 17 -21.65 -9.50 -18.03
C GLU A 17 -21.99 -8.92 -19.42
N ASP A 18 -23.02 -8.06 -19.50
CA ASP A 18 -23.39 -7.36 -20.73
C ASP A 18 -22.28 -6.40 -21.18
N VAL A 19 -21.66 -5.71 -20.23
CA VAL A 19 -20.50 -4.84 -20.51
C VAL A 19 -19.31 -5.66 -21.00
N ALA A 20 -19.02 -6.81 -20.40
CA ALA A 20 -17.94 -7.69 -20.85
C ALA A 20 -18.16 -8.18 -22.29
N LYS A 21 -19.41 -8.50 -22.66
CA LYS A 21 -19.77 -8.88 -24.04
C LYS A 21 -19.61 -7.71 -25.01
N ALA A 22 -19.98 -6.49 -24.61
CA ALA A 22 -19.78 -5.30 -25.43
C ALA A 22 -18.28 -5.03 -25.66
N HIS A 23 -17.49 -5.11 -24.58
CA HIS A 23 -16.05 -4.93 -24.63
C HIS A 23 -15.35 -5.97 -25.53
N ALA A 24 -15.80 -7.22 -25.51
CA ALA A 24 -15.29 -8.25 -26.41
C ALA A 24 -15.49 -7.89 -27.90
N LYS A 25 -16.62 -7.26 -28.25
CA LYS A 25 -16.87 -6.79 -29.63
C LYS A 25 -15.99 -5.60 -30.01
N ASP A 26 -15.69 -4.71 -29.05
CA ASP A 26 -14.73 -3.64 -29.25
C ASP A 26 -13.34 -4.22 -29.59
N MET A 27 -12.92 -5.24 -28.84
CA MET A 27 -11.64 -5.92 -29.03
C MET A 27 -11.52 -6.61 -30.39
N GLU A 28 -12.62 -7.11 -30.96
CA GLU A 28 -12.67 -7.67 -32.32
C GLU A 28 -12.49 -6.59 -33.39
N THR A 29 -12.97 -5.37 -33.13
CA THR A 29 -13.02 -4.26 -34.09
C THR A 29 -11.80 -3.33 -34.00
N GLN A 30 -11.15 -3.26 -32.84
CA GLN A 30 -10.11 -2.28 -32.50
C GLN A 30 -8.95 -2.18 -33.52
N ARG A 31 -8.52 -3.32 -34.08
CA ARG A 31 -7.38 -3.37 -35.01
C ARG A 31 -7.64 -2.57 -36.29
N LYS A 32 -8.89 -2.50 -36.74
CA LYS A 32 -9.30 -1.75 -37.93
C LYS A 32 -9.02 -0.26 -37.81
N TYR A 33 -9.03 0.27 -36.58
CA TYR A 33 -8.86 1.68 -36.27
C TYR A 33 -7.50 1.99 -35.63
N GLY A 34 -6.60 1.00 -35.53
CA GLY A 34 -5.33 1.14 -34.82
C GLY A 34 -5.49 1.40 -33.33
N VAL A 35 -6.60 0.94 -32.75
CA VAL A 35 -6.98 1.14 -31.35
C VAL A 35 -6.58 -0.10 -30.54
N GLU A 36 -6.20 0.13 -29.29
CA GLU A 36 -5.89 -0.92 -28.32
C GLU A 36 -6.61 -0.64 -27.00
N TYR A 37 -7.62 -1.44 -26.69
CA TYR A 37 -8.26 -1.42 -25.38
C TYR A 37 -7.44 -2.22 -24.37
N THR A 38 -7.28 -1.65 -23.18
CA THR A 38 -6.40 -2.24 -22.17
C THR A 38 -7.17 -2.75 -20.96
N LYS A 39 -8.06 -1.93 -20.40
CA LYS A 39 -8.77 -2.22 -19.15
C LYS A 39 -10.14 -1.56 -19.13
N TYR A 40 -11.05 -2.11 -18.33
CA TYR A 40 -12.30 -1.43 -18.02
C TYR A 40 -12.75 -1.65 -16.57
N TRP A 41 -13.60 -0.73 -16.10
CA TRP A 41 -14.29 -0.78 -14.82
C TRP A 41 -15.79 -0.58 -15.03
N VAL A 42 -16.58 -1.29 -14.24
CA VAL A 42 -18.04 -1.17 -14.22
C VAL A 42 -18.49 -0.71 -12.85
N ASN A 43 -19.29 0.35 -12.81
CA ASN A 43 -20.04 0.77 -11.64
C ASN A 43 -21.52 0.59 -11.91
N GLU A 44 -22.04 -0.61 -11.63
CA GLU A 44 -23.44 -0.98 -11.89
C GLU A 44 -24.40 -0.07 -11.13
N LYS A 45 -24.08 0.26 -9.87
CA LYS A 45 -24.91 1.13 -9.03
C LYS A 45 -25.05 2.55 -9.60
N ALA A 46 -24.00 3.08 -10.21
CA ALA A 46 -24.01 4.39 -10.85
C ALA A 46 -24.40 4.35 -12.34
N GLY A 47 -24.58 3.15 -12.92
CA GLY A 47 -24.80 2.97 -14.34
C GLY A 47 -23.66 3.54 -15.18
N LYS A 48 -22.40 3.26 -14.82
CA LYS A 48 -21.21 3.80 -15.52
C LYS A 48 -20.24 2.70 -15.91
N VAL A 49 -19.62 2.89 -17.08
CA VAL A 49 -18.45 2.12 -17.52
C VAL A 49 -17.32 3.08 -17.86
N PHE A 50 -16.12 2.65 -17.53
CA PHE A 50 -14.88 3.36 -17.80
C PHE A 50 -13.95 2.40 -18.55
N CYS A 51 -13.48 2.76 -19.74
CA CYS A 51 -12.56 1.96 -20.53
C CYS A 51 -11.28 2.76 -20.80
N LEU A 52 -10.13 2.15 -20.59
CA LEU A 52 -8.84 2.67 -21.03
C LEU A 52 -8.54 2.20 -22.44
N VAL A 53 -8.22 3.16 -23.29
CA VAL A 53 -7.96 2.90 -24.69
C VAL A 53 -6.79 3.71 -25.20
N HIS A 54 -5.79 3.04 -25.77
CA HIS A 54 -4.79 3.69 -26.59
C HIS A 54 -5.34 3.85 -28.00
N ALA A 55 -5.38 5.09 -28.50
CA ALA A 55 -5.88 5.36 -29.84
C ALA A 55 -5.03 6.43 -30.55
N PRO A 56 -4.95 6.43 -31.90
CA PRO A 56 -4.25 7.47 -32.65
C PRO A 56 -4.82 8.87 -32.40
N ASN A 57 -6.12 8.95 -32.15
CA ASN A 57 -6.87 10.15 -31.78
C ASN A 57 -8.23 9.77 -31.17
N ALA A 58 -8.92 10.75 -30.61
CA ALA A 58 -10.25 10.59 -30.01
C ALA A 58 -11.30 9.99 -30.98
N GLU A 59 -11.26 10.36 -32.26
CA GLU A 59 -12.22 9.89 -33.27
C GLU A 59 -12.07 8.39 -33.53
N ALA A 60 -10.83 7.90 -33.57
CA ALA A 60 -10.54 6.48 -33.76
C ALA A 60 -11.10 5.63 -32.62
N ALA A 61 -10.97 6.09 -31.37
CA ALA A 61 -11.55 5.42 -30.20
C ALA A 61 -13.08 5.33 -30.29
N GLN A 62 -13.75 6.42 -30.67
CA GLN A 62 -15.22 6.42 -30.81
C GLN A 62 -15.73 5.56 -31.97
N CYS A 63 -14.98 5.48 -33.07
CA CYS A 63 -15.37 4.67 -34.23
C CYS A 63 -15.48 3.19 -33.89
N VAL A 64 -14.63 2.68 -32.97
CA VAL A 64 -14.69 1.28 -32.55
C VAL A 64 -16.03 0.96 -31.89
N HIS A 65 -16.46 1.73 -30.89
CA HIS A 65 -17.73 1.49 -30.20
C HIS A 65 -18.95 1.63 -31.12
N ARG A 66 -18.93 2.61 -32.03
CA ARG A 66 -20.01 2.82 -33.00
C ARG A 66 -20.14 1.64 -33.96
N GLU A 67 -19.04 1.04 -34.39
CA GLU A 67 -19.07 -0.13 -35.27
C GLU A 67 -19.36 -1.44 -34.49
N ALA A 68 -18.77 -1.61 -33.31
CA ALA A 68 -18.85 -2.84 -32.53
C ALA A 68 -20.25 -3.10 -31.95
N HIS A 69 -20.88 -2.07 -31.40
CA HIS A 69 -22.18 -2.21 -30.72
C HIS A 69 -23.10 -0.99 -30.85
N GLY A 70 -22.73 0.00 -31.67
CA GLY A 70 -23.58 1.15 -31.97
C GLY A 70 -23.73 2.16 -30.83
N LEU A 71 -22.98 2.01 -29.73
CA LEU A 71 -22.98 3.00 -28.65
C LEU A 71 -21.79 3.95 -28.85
N ALA A 72 -21.92 5.15 -28.31
CA ALA A 72 -20.84 6.12 -28.27
C ALA A 72 -20.54 6.48 -26.81
N ALA A 73 -19.27 6.76 -26.56
CA ALA A 73 -18.79 7.34 -25.32
C ALA A 73 -19.65 8.55 -24.93
N ALA A 74 -20.15 8.56 -23.70
CA ALA A 74 -20.78 9.76 -23.15
C ALA A 74 -19.72 10.87 -22.91
N LYS A 75 -18.49 10.46 -22.61
CA LYS A 75 -17.34 11.37 -22.48
C LYS A 75 -16.06 10.63 -22.82
N LEU A 76 -15.19 11.27 -23.59
CA LEU A 76 -13.84 10.78 -23.88
C LEU A 76 -12.83 11.83 -23.38
N ILE A 77 -11.89 11.40 -22.54
CA ILE A 77 -10.92 12.29 -21.89
C ILE A 77 -9.53 11.78 -22.19
N GLU A 78 -8.65 12.60 -22.76
CA GLU A 78 -7.23 12.26 -22.86
C GLU A 78 -6.61 12.31 -21.47
N ILE A 79 -5.88 11.27 -21.11
CA ILE A 79 -5.33 11.07 -19.77
C ILE A 79 -3.83 10.80 -19.85
N GLN A 80 -3.09 11.38 -18.90
CA GLN A 80 -1.67 11.07 -18.74
C GLN A 80 -1.54 9.67 -18.16
N PRO A 81 -0.79 8.74 -18.80
CA PRO A 81 -0.66 7.35 -18.34
C PRO A 81 -0.26 7.22 -16.87
N GLU A 82 0.56 8.14 -16.37
CA GLU A 82 1.07 8.15 -15.00
C GLU A 82 -0.04 8.41 -13.95
N LEU A 83 -1.10 9.14 -14.32
CA LEU A 83 -2.22 9.45 -13.42
C LEU A 83 -3.17 8.25 -13.24
N VAL A 84 -3.18 7.32 -14.19
CA VAL A 84 -4.10 6.19 -14.21
C VAL A 84 -3.76 5.19 -13.12
N GLU A 85 -2.47 4.83 -13.02
CA GLU A 85 -1.97 3.93 -11.99
C GLU A 85 -2.10 4.56 -10.59
N GLY A 86 -1.98 5.89 -10.51
CA GLY A 86 -2.10 6.65 -9.27
C GLY A 86 -3.51 6.75 -8.70
N PHE A 87 -4.55 6.79 -9.55
CA PHE A 87 -5.93 7.01 -9.14
C PHE A 87 -6.82 5.75 -9.16
N LEU A 88 -6.50 4.73 -9.97
CA LEU A 88 -7.38 3.58 -10.20
C LEU A 88 -6.88 2.27 -9.57
N GLY A 89 -5.72 2.26 -8.92
CA GLY A 89 -5.19 1.11 -8.18
C GLY A 89 -4.54 0.02 -9.05
N GLY A 90 -4.00 -1.01 -8.39
CA GLY A 90 -3.17 -2.07 -8.97
C GLY A 90 -3.79 -2.90 -10.10
N VAL A 91 -2.90 -3.52 -10.89
CA VAL A 91 -3.02 -3.88 -12.31
C VAL A 91 -3.35 -5.37 -12.55
N GLU A 92 -4.09 -6.04 -11.67
CA GLU A 92 -4.52 -7.40 -12.01
C GLU A 92 -5.80 -7.33 -12.84
N THR A 93 -5.78 -7.93 -14.03
CA THR A 93 -6.97 -8.06 -14.88
C THR A 93 -7.33 -9.53 -15.06
N ASN A 94 -8.62 -9.85 -15.13
CA ASN A 94 -9.06 -11.17 -15.57
C ASN A 94 -8.88 -11.35 -17.09
N SER A 95 -9.15 -12.54 -17.61
CA SER A 95 -9.02 -12.84 -19.06
C SER A 95 -9.92 -11.99 -19.96
N ALA A 96 -10.88 -11.25 -19.40
CA ALA A 96 -11.73 -10.31 -20.12
C ALA A 96 -11.22 -8.86 -20.03
N GLY A 97 -10.14 -8.56 -19.28
CA GLY A 97 -9.60 -7.21 -19.12
C GLY A 97 -10.20 -6.40 -17.96
N ALA A 98 -11.02 -7.02 -17.11
CA ALA A 98 -11.60 -6.35 -15.94
C ALA A 98 -10.59 -6.32 -14.79
N VAL A 99 -10.41 -5.16 -14.14
CA VAL A 99 -9.53 -5.04 -12.98
C VAL A 99 -10.08 -5.83 -11.79
N VAL A 100 -9.26 -6.72 -11.23
CA VAL A 100 -9.55 -7.52 -10.04
C VAL A 100 -8.64 -7.12 -8.89
N LEU A 101 -9.13 -7.30 -7.65
CA LEU A 101 -8.30 -7.14 -6.46
C LEU A 101 -7.35 -8.33 -6.34
N PRO A 102 -6.06 -8.11 -5.98
CA PRO A 102 -5.15 -9.20 -5.68
C PRO A 102 -5.69 -10.06 -4.53
N ASP A 103 -5.77 -11.38 -4.73
CA ASP A 103 -6.10 -12.41 -3.73
C ASP A 103 -7.47 -12.34 -3.01
N ALA A 104 -8.46 -11.60 -3.53
CA ALA A 104 -9.79 -11.59 -2.92
C ALA A 104 -10.70 -12.72 -3.44
N ARG A 105 -11.18 -13.60 -2.53
CA ARG A 105 -12.48 -14.27 -2.74
C ARG A 105 -13.52 -13.18 -3.04
N ALA A 106 -14.31 -13.39 -4.08
CA ALA A 106 -15.06 -12.41 -4.88
C ALA A 106 -15.98 -11.38 -4.17
N ASP A 107 -16.01 -11.26 -2.84
CA ASP A 107 -16.91 -10.37 -2.09
C ASP A 107 -16.25 -9.53 -0.98
N ALA A 108 -14.92 -9.52 -0.85
CA ALA A 108 -14.27 -8.73 0.19
C ALA A 108 -14.12 -7.25 -0.22
N ARG A 109 -14.92 -6.37 0.40
CA ARG A 109 -14.73 -4.90 0.29
C ARG A 109 -13.46 -4.49 1.03
N ASP A 110 -12.62 -3.69 0.38
CA ASP A 110 -11.52 -3.02 1.05
C ASP A 110 -12.07 -2.00 2.05
N PRO A 111 -11.82 -2.15 3.36
CA PRO A 111 -12.31 -1.22 4.36
C PRO A 111 -11.64 0.16 4.30
N GLY A 112 -10.60 0.35 3.49
CA GLY A 112 -9.77 1.56 3.47
C GLY A 112 -8.84 1.68 4.69
N ILE A 113 -9.07 0.86 5.73
CA ILE A 113 -8.22 0.80 6.91
C ILE A 113 -6.90 0.10 6.55
N ARG A 114 -5.81 0.74 6.97
CA ARG A 114 -4.45 0.20 6.92
C ARG A 114 -3.78 0.41 8.27
N THR A 115 -2.89 -0.52 8.60
CA THR A 115 -1.87 -0.33 9.63
C THR A 115 -0.57 0.04 8.96
N VAL A 116 -0.09 1.25 9.24
CA VAL A 116 1.17 1.78 8.73
C VAL A 116 2.25 1.53 9.77
N LEU A 117 3.39 1.01 9.33
CA LEU A 117 4.55 0.71 10.17
C LEU A 117 5.77 1.43 9.60
N PHE A 118 6.56 2.05 10.48
CA PHE A 118 7.87 2.60 10.16
C PHE A 118 8.93 1.88 10.99
N THR A 119 10.03 1.51 10.35
CA THR A 119 11.30 1.18 11.02
C THR A 119 12.28 2.33 10.84
N ASP A 120 13.20 2.49 11.79
CA ASP A 120 14.25 3.50 11.73
C ASP A 120 15.50 3.00 12.47
N VAL A 121 16.64 3.07 11.81
CA VAL A 121 17.94 2.68 12.36
C VAL A 121 18.45 3.76 13.30
N VAL A 122 18.67 3.36 14.55
CA VAL A 122 19.15 4.27 15.59
C VAL A 122 20.57 4.73 15.28
N ASN A 123 20.80 6.04 15.38
CA ASN A 123 22.09 6.69 15.14
C ASN A 123 22.69 6.41 13.74
N SER A 124 21.83 6.22 12.72
CA SER A 124 22.23 5.98 11.33
C SER A 124 23.27 7.01 10.83
N THR A 125 23.06 8.30 11.11
CA THR A 125 23.98 9.36 10.70
C THR A 125 25.36 9.23 11.36
N THR A 126 25.41 8.89 12.65
CA THR A 126 26.67 8.69 13.39
C THR A 126 27.38 7.42 12.90
N LEU A 127 26.62 6.39 12.55
CA LEU A 127 27.13 5.16 11.95
C LEU A 127 27.87 5.48 10.64
N THR A 128 27.24 6.26 9.75
CA THR A 128 27.86 6.71 8.48
C THR A 128 29.11 7.55 8.72
N GLN A 129 29.07 8.51 9.65
CA GLN A 129 30.23 9.36 9.94
C GLN A 129 31.43 8.59 10.52
N SER A 130 31.17 7.53 11.29
CA SER A 130 32.23 6.77 11.98
C SER A 130 32.79 5.62 11.14
N LEU A 131 31.97 4.95 10.35
CA LEU A 131 32.36 3.78 9.55
C LEU A 131 32.60 4.09 8.07
N GLY A 132 32.16 5.26 7.60
CA GLY A 132 32.14 5.61 6.19
C GLY A 132 30.93 5.04 5.44
N ASP A 133 30.68 5.57 4.24
CA ASP A 133 29.46 5.32 3.47
C ASP A 133 29.27 3.83 3.11
N GLU A 134 30.32 3.16 2.64
CA GLU A 134 30.25 1.75 2.21
C GLU A 134 29.89 0.80 3.36
N ALA A 135 30.52 0.98 4.53
CA ALA A 135 30.28 0.15 5.69
C ALA A 135 28.90 0.41 6.31
N ALA A 136 28.45 1.67 6.33
CA ALA A 136 27.11 2.02 6.76
C ALA A 136 26.04 1.44 5.83
N LEU A 137 26.27 1.48 4.51
CA LEU A 137 25.38 0.87 3.52
C LEU A 137 25.28 -0.65 3.71
N ALA A 138 26.39 -1.32 3.98
CA ALA A 138 26.38 -2.76 4.29
C ALA A 138 25.55 -3.10 5.54
N ILE A 139 25.62 -2.26 6.57
CA ILE A 139 24.83 -2.42 7.79
C ILE A 139 23.34 -2.15 7.53
N LEU A 140 23.00 -1.12 6.73
CA LEU A 140 21.62 -0.89 6.29
C LEU A 140 21.08 -2.07 5.47
N GLY A 141 21.91 -2.71 4.66
CA GLY A 141 21.55 -3.93 3.94
C GLY A 141 21.09 -5.06 4.86
N VAL A 142 21.68 -5.20 6.06
CA VAL A 142 21.24 -6.19 7.05
C VAL A 142 19.85 -5.84 7.59
N HIS A 143 19.60 -4.56 7.91
CA HIS A 143 18.26 -4.10 8.30
C HIS A 143 17.23 -4.45 7.23
N ASP A 144 17.52 -4.10 5.98
CA ASP A 144 16.62 -4.26 4.86
C ASP A 144 16.22 -5.71 4.62
N VAL A 145 17.18 -6.64 4.66
CA VAL A 145 16.92 -8.07 4.52
C VAL A 145 16.01 -8.56 5.65
N ILE A 146 16.35 -8.25 6.90
CA ILE A 146 15.56 -8.69 8.07
C ILE A 146 14.12 -8.14 8.02
N VAL A 147 13.95 -6.87 7.65
CA VAL A 147 12.62 -6.26 7.56
C VAL A 147 11.82 -6.86 6.40
N ARG A 148 12.40 -7.00 5.21
CA ARG A 148 11.71 -7.57 4.05
C ARG A 148 11.31 -9.03 4.27
N ASP A 149 12.15 -9.82 4.92
CA ASP A 149 11.82 -11.21 5.28
C ASP A 149 10.64 -11.26 6.26
N ALA A 150 10.62 -10.39 7.27
CA ALA A 150 9.51 -10.30 8.21
C ALA A 150 8.21 -9.80 7.56
N LEU A 151 8.29 -8.83 6.63
CA LEU A 151 7.15 -8.35 5.86
C LEU A 151 6.54 -9.47 5.02
N SER A 152 7.37 -10.20 4.28
CA SER A 152 6.95 -11.34 3.45
C SER A 152 6.26 -12.43 4.29
N ALA A 153 6.83 -12.76 5.45
CA ALA A 153 6.29 -13.80 6.33
C ALA A 153 4.94 -13.44 6.99
N LEU A 154 4.63 -12.15 7.14
CA LEU A 154 3.50 -11.67 7.96
C LEU A 154 2.50 -10.82 7.19
N GLY A 155 2.55 -10.86 5.85
CA GLY A 155 1.58 -10.21 4.97
C GLY A 155 1.70 -8.68 4.97
N GLY A 156 2.92 -8.17 5.10
CA GLY A 156 3.23 -6.75 4.98
C GLY A 156 3.62 -6.37 3.55
N ARG A 157 3.23 -5.17 3.13
CA ARG A 157 3.64 -4.55 1.87
C ARG A 157 4.62 -3.41 2.16
N GLU A 158 5.84 -3.50 1.67
CA GLU A 158 6.77 -2.37 1.64
C GLU A 158 6.18 -1.26 0.76
N VAL A 159 6.04 -0.06 1.33
CA VAL A 159 5.55 1.13 0.61
C VAL A 159 6.74 1.86 0.00
N LYS A 160 7.76 2.14 0.82
CA LYS A 160 9.02 2.76 0.38
C LYS A 160 10.11 2.64 1.44
N HIS A 161 11.34 2.77 0.99
CA HIS A 161 12.51 2.96 1.84
C HIS A 161 12.69 4.44 2.19
N THR A 162 13.00 4.77 3.44
CA THR A 162 13.16 6.15 3.94
C THR A 162 14.61 6.63 4.04
N GLY A 163 15.56 5.75 3.71
CA GLY A 163 17.01 6.03 3.74
C GLY A 163 17.71 5.24 4.85
N ASP A 164 17.17 5.30 6.06
CA ASP A 164 17.65 4.55 7.24
C ASP A 164 16.54 3.71 7.87
N GLY A 165 15.50 3.41 7.09
CA GLY A 165 14.28 2.78 7.57
C GLY A 165 13.36 2.38 6.42
N ILE A 166 12.28 1.70 6.77
CA ILE A 166 11.25 1.25 5.82
C ILE A 166 9.88 1.70 6.32
N MET A 167 9.09 2.22 5.38
CA MET A 167 7.66 2.39 5.54
C MET A 167 6.94 1.19 4.93
N ALA A 168 6.10 0.54 5.72
CA ALA A 168 5.30 -0.61 5.32
C ALA A 168 3.83 -0.45 5.69
N SER A 169 2.99 -1.25 5.06
CA SER A 169 1.54 -1.26 5.27
C SER A 169 1.00 -2.67 5.42
N PHE A 170 -0.04 -2.82 6.25
CA PHE A 170 -0.72 -4.07 6.53
C PHE A 170 -2.22 -3.85 6.59
N VAL A 171 -3.00 -4.85 6.18
CA VAL A 171 -4.44 -4.91 6.49
C VAL A 171 -4.65 -5.33 7.95
N SER A 172 -3.77 -6.17 8.49
CA SER A 172 -3.87 -6.70 9.86
C SER A 172 -3.00 -5.92 10.85
N ALA A 173 -3.63 -5.29 11.84
CA ALA A 173 -2.92 -4.64 12.96
C ALA A 173 -2.04 -5.64 13.73
N ALA A 174 -2.56 -6.83 14.01
CA ALA A 174 -1.80 -7.89 14.67
C ALA A 174 -0.64 -8.39 13.81
N GLY A 175 -0.82 -8.44 12.48
CA GLY A 175 0.26 -8.78 11.53
C GLY A 175 1.41 -7.78 11.60
N ALA A 176 1.10 -6.48 11.59
CA ALA A 176 2.09 -5.41 11.73
C ALA A 176 2.88 -5.50 13.05
N VAL A 177 2.18 -5.73 14.18
CA VAL A 177 2.85 -5.86 15.49
C VAL A 177 3.71 -7.12 15.55
N ARG A 178 3.24 -8.26 15.02
CA ARG A 178 4.07 -9.47 14.93
C ARG A 178 5.29 -9.24 14.06
N CYS A 179 5.17 -8.46 12.98
CA CYS A 179 6.29 -8.11 12.11
C CYS A 179 7.33 -7.30 12.86
N ALA A 180 6.90 -6.25 13.58
CA ALA A 180 7.78 -5.46 14.43
C ALA A 180 8.51 -6.34 15.48
N ILE A 181 7.80 -7.27 16.12
CA ILE A 181 8.38 -8.21 17.09
C ILE A 181 9.40 -9.12 16.44
N GLN A 182 9.11 -9.66 15.25
CA GLN A 182 10.03 -10.52 14.50
C GLN A 182 11.30 -9.75 14.13
N VAL A 183 11.17 -8.52 13.60
CA VAL A 183 12.31 -7.65 13.29
C VAL A 183 13.20 -7.44 14.51
N GLN A 184 12.64 -7.08 15.67
CA GLN A 184 13.44 -6.91 16.90
C GLN A 184 14.15 -8.21 17.33
N ARG A 185 13.48 -9.36 17.19
CA ARG A 185 14.06 -10.67 17.55
C ARG A 185 15.16 -11.14 16.61
N GLU A 186 15.03 -10.88 15.31
CA GLU A 186 16.06 -11.21 14.32
C GLU A 186 17.26 -10.28 14.47
N LEU A 187 17.05 -8.98 14.70
CA LEU A 187 18.13 -8.03 14.99
C LEU A 187 18.88 -8.41 16.27
N ALA A 188 18.16 -8.81 17.33
CA ALA A 188 18.80 -9.28 18.57
C ALA A 188 19.66 -10.53 18.33
N ARG A 189 19.19 -11.49 17.51
CA ARG A 189 19.97 -12.67 17.12
C ARG A 189 21.20 -12.29 16.29
N HIS A 190 21.03 -11.40 15.31
CA HIS A 190 22.13 -10.89 14.50
C HIS A 190 23.18 -10.19 15.36
N ALA A 191 22.77 -9.37 16.33
CA ALA A 191 23.66 -8.68 17.26
C ALA A 191 24.45 -9.64 18.17
N GLN A 192 23.83 -10.75 18.62
CA GLN A 192 24.53 -11.79 19.38
C GLN A 192 25.61 -12.49 18.54
N ALA A 193 25.34 -12.74 17.26
CA ALA A 193 26.31 -13.33 16.34
C ALA A 193 27.39 -12.34 15.89
N ASN A 194 27.12 -11.02 15.96
CA ASN A 194 28.02 -9.96 15.49
C ASN A 194 28.17 -8.83 16.53
N PRO A 195 28.86 -9.07 17.66
CA PRO A 195 28.94 -8.12 18.78
C PRO A 195 29.53 -6.75 18.40
N ASP A 196 30.41 -6.70 17.41
CA ASP A 196 31.10 -5.49 16.95
C ASP A 196 30.29 -4.69 15.91
N ARG A 197 29.14 -5.21 15.45
CA ARG A 197 28.28 -4.60 14.42
C ARG A 197 26.82 -4.62 14.85
N GLN A 198 26.55 -4.09 16.05
CA GLN A 198 25.20 -4.05 16.59
C GLN A 198 24.35 -3.02 15.85
N LEU A 199 23.21 -3.49 15.35
CA LEU A 199 22.21 -2.67 14.69
C LEU A 199 20.98 -2.60 15.58
N LYS A 200 20.61 -1.38 15.99
CA LYS A 200 19.42 -1.14 16.80
C LYS A 200 18.40 -0.40 15.97
N VAL A 201 17.16 -0.85 16.05
CA VAL A 201 16.04 -0.28 15.31
C VAL A 201 14.95 0.10 16.29
N ARG A 202 14.28 1.20 15.99
CA ARG A 202 13.03 1.58 16.64
C ARG A 202 11.88 1.44 15.64
N VAL A 203 10.69 1.14 16.16
CA VAL A 203 9.51 0.90 15.32
C VAL A 203 8.34 1.74 15.82
N GLY A 204 7.63 2.36 14.89
CA GLY A 204 6.37 3.04 15.15
C GLY A 204 5.26 2.54 14.24
N ALA A 205 4.08 2.29 14.78
CA ALA A 205 2.93 1.89 13.97
C ALA A 205 1.63 2.61 14.38
N ALA A 206 0.80 2.91 13.38
CA ALA A 206 -0.54 3.45 13.59
C ALA A 206 -1.55 2.84 12.61
N ALA A 207 -2.80 2.70 13.03
CA ALA A 207 -3.89 2.24 12.19
C ALA A 207 -4.90 3.35 11.93
N GLY A 208 -5.51 3.34 10.74
CA GLY A 208 -6.54 4.29 10.31
C GLY A 208 -6.75 4.21 8.80
N GLU A 209 -7.30 5.26 8.21
CA GLU A 209 -7.66 5.32 6.78
C GLU A 209 -6.73 6.29 6.03
N PRO A 210 -5.51 5.85 5.63
CA PRO A 210 -4.64 6.69 4.82
C PRO A 210 -5.17 6.83 3.38
N VAL A 211 -4.74 7.89 2.71
CA VAL A 211 -5.01 8.08 1.27
C VAL A 211 -3.91 7.39 0.48
N GLU A 212 -4.28 6.51 -0.44
CA GLU A 212 -3.34 5.84 -1.35
C GLU A 212 -3.23 6.62 -2.66
N GLN A 213 -1.99 6.90 -3.09
CA GLN A 213 -1.70 7.60 -4.33
C GLN A 213 -0.35 7.11 -4.89
N HIS A 214 -0.33 6.63 -6.14
CA HIS A 214 0.88 6.10 -6.81
C HIS A 214 1.61 5.01 -5.98
N ASN A 215 0.86 4.07 -5.39
CA ASN A 215 1.38 3.02 -4.49
C ASN A 215 2.07 3.55 -3.22
N ASP A 216 1.90 4.84 -2.90
CA ASP A 216 2.34 5.50 -1.68
C ASP A 216 1.14 5.80 -0.78
N LEU A 217 1.38 6.03 0.51
CA LEU A 217 0.33 6.35 1.49
C LEU A 217 0.57 7.71 2.13
N PHE A 218 -0.52 8.46 2.30
CA PHE A 218 -0.52 9.80 2.88
C PHE A 218 -1.59 9.98 3.95
N GLY A 219 -1.48 11.08 4.70
CA GLY A 219 -2.49 11.49 5.68
C GLY A 219 -2.05 11.32 7.13
N THR A 220 -2.99 11.53 8.03
CA THR A 220 -2.74 11.61 9.47
C THR A 220 -2.24 10.28 10.05
N THR A 221 -2.72 9.14 9.56
CA THR A 221 -2.26 7.81 10.00
C THR A 221 -0.78 7.59 9.71
N VAL A 222 -0.31 7.97 8.52
CA VAL A 222 1.10 7.86 8.12
C VAL A 222 1.97 8.77 9.00
N GLN A 223 1.52 10.00 9.20
CA GLN A 223 2.22 10.96 10.07
C GLN A 223 2.29 10.45 11.51
N LEU A 224 1.20 9.89 12.05
CA LEU A 224 1.17 9.34 13.40
C LEU A 224 2.16 8.18 13.55
N ALA A 225 2.16 7.21 12.62
CA ALA A 225 3.09 6.09 12.64
C ALA A 225 4.56 6.56 12.60
N SER A 226 4.87 7.51 11.71
CA SER A 226 6.20 8.12 11.63
C SER A 226 6.61 8.84 12.92
N ARG A 227 5.68 9.58 13.54
CA ARG A 227 5.97 10.29 14.82
C ARG A 227 6.14 9.34 15.99
N LEU A 228 5.34 8.26 16.05
CA LEU A 228 5.54 7.20 17.04
C LEU A 228 6.91 6.53 16.86
N CYS A 229 7.35 6.30 15.62
CA CYS A 229 8.66 5.73 15.33
C CYS A 229 9.78 6.68 15.81
N GLY A 230 9.68 7.97 15.48
CA GLY A 230 10.64 8.98 15.92
C GLY A 230 10.65 9.21 17.45
N HIS A 231 9.55 8.90 18.14
CA HIS A 231 9.44 9.00 19.60
C HIS A 231 9.92 7.73 20.33
N ALA A 232 9.95 6.59 19.64
CA ALA A 232 10.36 5.31 20.21
C ALA A 232 11.84 5.32 20.60
N GLN A 233 12.12 4.70 21.75
CA GLN A 233 13.48 4.42 22.20
C GLN A 233 14.13 3.33 21.34
N PRO A 234 15.47 3.18 21.37
CA PRO A 234 16.14 2.07 20.70
C PRO A 234 15.55 0.72 21.14
N GLU A 235 15.32 -0.16 20.16
CA GLU A 235 14.73 -1.49 20.38
C GLU A 235 13.29 -1.45 20.92
N GLN A 236 12.60 -0.31 20.83
CA GLN A 236 11.21 -0.17 21.24
C GLN A 236 10.26 -0.25 20.04
N ILE A 237 9.06 -0.80 20.28
CA ILE A 237 7.96 -0.83 19.32
C ILE A 237 6.83 0.00 19.93
N LEU A 238 6.59 1.20 19.39
CA LEU A 238 5.47 2.04 19.79
C LEU A 238 4.30 1.92 18.83
N VAL A 239 3.10 1.78 19.36
CA VAL A 239 1.87 1.68 18.58
C VAL A 239 0.81 2.66 19.08
N SER A 240 -0.02 3.14 18.17
CA SER A 240 -1.21 3.92 18.52
C SER A 240 -2.21 3.09 19.35
N ASN A 241 -3.03 3.74 20.19
CA ASN A 241 -4.13 3.10 20.93
C ASN A 241 -5.01 2.19 20.05
N VAL A 242 -5.35 2.63 18.84
CA VAL A 242 -6.18 1.85 17.89
C VAL A 242 -5.58 0.48 17.58
N ILE A 243 -4.27 0.38 17.43
CA ILE A 243 -3.60 -0.91 17.19
C ILE A 243 -3.73 -1.82 18.41
N ALA A 244 -3.52 -1.29 19.62
CA ALA A 244 -3.64 -2.06 20.85
C ALA A 244 -5.07 -2.62 21.01
N GLU A 245 -6.10 -1.80 20.75
CA GLU A 245 -7.50 -2.22 20.77
C GLU A 245 -7.84 -3.26 19.70
N LEU A 246 -7.36 -3.08 18.46
CA LEU A 246 -7.53 -4.07 17.38
C LEU A 246 -6.82 -5.41 17.66
N CYS A 247 -5.86 -5.42 18.58
CA CYS A 247 -5.10 -6.61 18.97
C CYS A 247 -5.67 -7.33 20.21
N LEU A 248 -6.80 -6.89 20.77
CA LEU A 248 -7.46 -7.60 21.86
C LEU A 248 -7.73 -9.07 21.50
N GLY A 249 -7.36 -9.99 22.41
CA GLY A 249 -7.50 -11.43 22.21
C GLY A 249 -6.50 -12.05 21.20
N LYS A 250 -5.51 -11.30 20.70
CA LYS A 250 -4.51 -11.82 19.73
C LYS A 250 -3.23 -12.37 20.36
N GLY A 251 -3.16 -12.44 21.69
CA GLY A 251 -1.98 -12.92 22.44
C GLY A 251 -0.77 -11.98 22.35
N LEU A 252 -1.00 -10.71 22.04
CA LEU A 252 0.02 -9.66 22.03
C LEU A 252 -0.04 -8.88 23.34
N LEU A 253 1.12 -8.56 23.91
CA LEU A 253 1.24 -7.83 25.17
C LEU A 253 1.63 -6.38 24.89
N PHE A 254 0.92 -5.46 25.53
CA PHE A 254 1.13 -4.03 25.41
C PHE A 254 1.26 -3.40 26.79
N GLU A 255 2.26 -2.55 26.96
CA GLU A 255 2.38 -1.62 28.08
C GLU A 255 1.76 -0.28 27.67
N ASP A 256 0.81 0.21 28.45
CA ASP A 256 0.21 1.53 28.24
C ASP A 256 1.16 2.61 28.72
N LEU A 257 1.59 3.49 27.80
CA LEU A 257 2.48 4.61 28.10
C LEU A 257 1.71 5.90 28.41
N GLY A 258 0.38 5.85 28.40
CA GLY A 258 -0.47 7.03 28.54
C GLY A 258 -0.37 7.94 27.32
N GLU A 259 -0.58 9.24 27.56
CA GLU A 259 -0.56 10.26 26.52
C GLU A 259 0.86 10.78 26.24
N VAL A 260 1.24 10.78 24.97
CA VAL A 260 2.51 11.32 24.49
C VAL A 260 2.29 12.51 23.55
N THR A 261 3.09 13.56 23.71
CA THR A 261 3.07 14.73 22.83
C THR A 261 3.96 14.48 21.63
N LEU A 262 3.37 14.48 20.43
CA LEU A 262 4.06 14.22 19.18
C LEU A 262 4.18 15.50 18.33
N LYS A 263 5.33 15.72 17.70
CA LYS A 263 5.57 16.88 16.83
C LYS A 263 4.51 16.93 15.70
N GLY A 264 3.78 18.05 15.63
CA GLY A 264 2.77 18.31 14.60
C GLY A 264 1.36 17.87 14.97
N PHE A 265 1.14 17.26 16.14
CA PHE A 265 -0.19 16.95 16.67
C PHE A 265 -0.60 18.00 17.69
N GLY A 266 -1.80 18.57 17.54
CA GLY A 266 -2.32 19.63 18.42
C GLY A 266 -2.75 19.14 19.81
N HIS A 267 -2.88 17.82 19.99
CA HIS A 267 -3.27 17.17 21.23
C HIS A 267 -2.37 15.96 21.49
N PRO A 268 -2.14 15.60 22.77
CA PRO A 268 -1.46 14.36 23.11
C PRO A 268 -2.17 13.13 22.52
N VAL A 269 -1.40 12.09 22.20
CA VAL A 269 -1.91 10.84 21.63
C VAL A 269 -1.59 9.71 22.58
N ARG A 270 -2.56 8.83 22.87
CA ARG A 270 -2.29 7.65 23.69
C ARG A 270 -1.49 6.60 22.92
N ALA A 271 -0.38 6.16 23.50
CA ALA A 271 0.55 5.23 22.88
C ALA A 271 0.81 4.01 23.78
N HIS A 272 1.16 2.88 23.15
CA HIS A 272 1.48 1.65 23.83
C HIS A 272 2.83 1.10 23.34
N ALA A 273 3.60 0.49 24.24
CA ALA A 273 4.78 -0.28 23.87
C ALA A 273 4.43 -1.76 23.71
N ALA A 274 4.71 -2.35 22.55
CA ALA A 274 4.52 -3.78 22.34
C ALA A 274 5.72 -4.59 22.89
N ALA A 275 5.44 -5.60 23.70
CA ALA A 275 6.49 -6.46 24.25
C ALA A 275 6.99 -7.46 23.19
N TRP A 276 8.30 -7.47 22.94
CA TRP A 276 8.94 -8.39 21.97
C TRP A 276 9.89 -9.40 22.62
N LYS A 277 10.47 -9.05 23.77
CA LYS A 277 11.25 -9.95 24.62
C LYS A 277 10.28 -10.92 25.30
N GLN A 278 10.61 -12.21 25.36
CA GLN A 278 9.83 -13.14 26.17
C GLN A 278 9.87 -12.67 27.63
N ALA A 279 8.74 -12.76 28.34
CA ALA A 279 8.77 -12.68 29.78
C ALA A 279 9.67 -13.82 30.27
N ALA A 280 10.65 -13.51 31.11
CA ALA A 280 11.39 -14.55 31.82
C ALA A 280 10.34 -15.38 32.59
N MET A 281 10.20 -16.67 32.23
CA MET A 281 9.47 -17.64 33.06
C MET A 281 10.28 -17.97 34.31
#